data_AF-A0A6I6MZV3-F1
#
_entry.id   AF-A0A6I6MZV3-F1
#
_cell.length_a   1.000
_cell.length_b   1.000
_cell.length_c   1.000
_cell.angle_alpha   90.00
_cell.angle_beta   90.00
_cell.angle_gamma   90.00
#
_symmetry.space_group_name_H-M   'P 1'
#
loop_
_entity.id
_entity.type
_entity.pdbx_description
1 polymer ?
#
loop_
_entity_poly.entity_id
_entity_poly.type
_entity_poly.pdbx_seq_one_letter_code
_entity_poly.pdbx_strand_id
1 'polypeptide(L)'
;MSGRLLPWTGADGKPCYLVGDGAGHVSRLADRIESVQLGMADGLLGHAADLLAEQRLTNEELRYLARRLSESLTDVRRVAESRGARIVRNE
;
A
#
# COMPACT_ATOMS: atom_id res chain seq x y z
N MET A 1 0.33 15.64 19.99
CA MET A 1 0.15 15.62 18.53
C MET A 1 0.92 14.44 17.99
N SER A 2 0.27 13.53 17.26
CA SER A 2 0.94 12.37 16.63
C SER A 2 1.03 12.61 15.12
N GLY A 3 2.16 12.24 14.52
CA GLY A 3 2.38 12.36 13.07
C GLY A 3 1.91 11.10 12.36
N ARG A 4 0.97 11.24 11.43
CA ARG A 4 0.49 10.15 10.57
C ARG A 4 1.28 10.11 9.27
N LEU A 5 1.90 8.97 8.96
CA LEU A 5 2.43 8.70 7.62
C LEU A 5 1.25 8.62 6.62
N LEU A 6 1.34 9.35 5.51
CA LEU A 6 0.31 9.33 4.47
C LEU A 6 0.59 8.24 3.42
N PRO A 7 -0.42 7.62 2.80
CA PRO A 7 -0.22 6.55 1.81
C PRO A 7 0.34 7.01 0.45
N TRP A 8 0.60 8.31 0.29
CA TRP A 8 1.27 8.91 -0.86
C TRP A 8 2.57 9.62 -0.45
N THR A 9 3.42 9.87 -1.45
CA THR A 9 4.65 10.67 -1.32
C THR A 9 4.43 12.13 -1.69
N GLY A 10 5.38 12.97 -1.33
CA GLY A 10 5.45 14.35 -1.78
C GLY A 10 5.88 14.44 -3.24
N ALA A 11 5.90 15.66 -3.78
CA ALA A 11 6.34 15.92 -5.16
C ALA A 11 7.79 15.47 -5.44
N ASP A 12 8.61 15.37 -4.41
CA ASP A 12 10.00 14.91 -4.45
C ASP A 12 10.15 13.40 -4.18
N GLY A 13 9.04 12.66 -4.10
CA GLY A 13 9.04 11.23 -3.79
C GLY A 13 9.32 10.91 -2.32
N LYS A 14 9.46 11.92 -1.44
CA LYS A 14 9.73 11.67 -0.02
C LYS A 14 8.45 11.30 0.74
N PRO A 15 8.56 10.57 1.86
CA PRO A 15 7.42 10.29 2.72
C PRO A 15 6.74 11.58 3.22
N CYS A 16 5.42 11.66 3.11
CA CYS A 16 4.63 12.75 3.68
C CYS A 16 3.99 12.37 5.02
N TYR A 17 3.96 13.33 5.94
CA TYR A 17 3.35 13.19 7.26
C TYR A 17 2.26 14.24 7.48
N LEU A 18 1.16 13.84 8.11
CA LEU A 18 0.09 14.69 8.59
C LEU A 18 0.17 14.82 10.11
N VAL A 19 0.25 16.05 10.61
CA VAL A 19 0.19 16.32 12.06
C VAL A 19 -1.24 16.75 12.40
N GLY A 20 -1.88 16.06 13.35
CA GLY A 20 -3.24 16.39 13.77
C GLY A 20 -3.79 15.43 14.83
N ASP A 21 -5.10 15.50 15.05
CA ASP A 21 -5.86 14.64 15.97
C ASP A 21 -6.26 13.28 15.35
N GLY A 22 -5.97 13.07 14.06
CA GLY A 22 -6.31 11.85 13.34
C GLY A 22 -7.75 11.79 12.82
N ALA A 23 -8.61 12.78 13.09
CA ALA A 23 -10.03 12.78 12.71
C ALA A 23 -10.38 13.77 11.58
N GLY A 24 -9.40 14.55 11.09
CA GLY A 24 -9.58 15.51 10.02
C GLY A 24 -9.91 14.92 8.63
N HIS A 25 -10.27 15.79 7.69
CA HIS A 25 -10.59 15.42 6.30
C HIS A 25 -9.45 14.63 5.62
N VAL A 26 -8.20 15.05 5.81
CA VAL A 26 -7.02 14.41 5.22
C VAL A 26 -6.81 13.00 5.79
N SER A 27 -7.09 12.78 7.08
CA SER A 27 -7.04 11.43 7.68
C SER A 27 -8.04 10.50 7.02
N ARG A 28 -9.29 10.94 6.81
CA ARG A 28 -10.30 10.13 6.09
C ARG A 28 -9.92 9.88 4.63
N LEU A 29 -9.28 10.85 3.98
CA LEU A 29 -8.75 10.66 2.62
C LEU A 29 -7.64 9.61 2.61
N ALA A 30 -6.73 9.65 3.58
CA ALA A 30 -5.70 8.64 3.77
C ALA A 30 -6.30 7.26 4.00
N ASP A 31 -7.33 7.11 4.83
CA ASP A 31 -8.01 5.83 5.05
C ASP A 31 -8.62 5.27 3.75
N ARG A 32 -9.25 6.13 2.94
CA ARG A 32 -9.79 5.72 1.63
C ARG A 32 -8.69 5.26 0.68
N ILE A 33 -7.58 5.99 0.59
CA ILE A 33 -6.47 5.63 -0.29
C ILE A 33 -5.80 4.33 0.18
N GLU A 34 -5.58 4.16 1.48
CA GLU A 34 -5.11 2.89 2.05
C GLU A 34 -6.05 1.74 1.66
N SER A 35 -7.37 1.93 1.74
CA SER A 35 -8.35 0.91 1.33
C SER A 35 -8.29 0.58 -0.16
N VAL A 36 -8.11 1.59 -1.03
CA VAL A 36 -7.98 1.38 -2.48
C VAL A 36 -6.69 0.62 -2.80
N GLN A 37 -5.56 1.00 -2.18
CA GLN A 37 -4.28 0.31 -2.35
C GLN A 37 -4.36 -1.17 -1.95
N LEU A 38 -5.00 -1.48 -0.82
CA LEU A 38 -5.20 -2.87 -0.39
C LEU A 38 -6.11 -3.64 -1.35
N GLY A 39 -7.21 -3.05 -1.81
CA GLY A 39 -8.08 -3.70 -2.79
C GLY A 39 -7.40 -3.95 -4.15
N MET A 40 -6.52 -3.03 -4.59
CA MET A 40 -5.70 -3.25 -5.78
C MET A 40 -4.67 -4.37 -5.58
N ALA A 41 -4.09 -4.48 -4.38
CA ALA A 41 -3.18 -5.57 -4.04
C ALA A 41 -3.90 -6.93 -4.07
N ASP A 42 -5.09 -7.01 -3.48
CA ASP A 42 -5.92 -8.23 -3.51
C ASP A 42 -6.27 -8.64 -4.95
N GLY A 43 -6.67 -7.68 -5.79
CA GLY A 43 -6.95 -7.93 -7.21
C GLY A 43 -5.70 -8.41 -7.98
N LEU A 44 -4.54 -7.81 -7.71
CA LEU A 44 -3.27 -8.24 -8.31
C LEU A 44 -2.87 -9.65 -7.86
N LEU A 45 -3.07 -9.99 -6.59
CA LEU A 45 -2.80 -11.32 -6.06
C LEU A 45 -3.70 -12.38 -6.70
N GLY A 46 -4.98 -12.07 -6.91
CA GLY A 46 -5.89 -12.94 -7.66
C GLY A 46 -5.39 -13.21 -9.08
N HIS A 47 -5.08 -12.13 -9.82
CA HIS A 47 -4.54 -12.26 -11.18
C HIS A 47 -3.19 -13.00 -11.22
N ALA A 48 -2.32 -12.78 -10.23
CA ALA A 48 -1.06 -13.50 -10.09
C ALA A 48 -1.27 -15.00 -9.90
N ALA A 49 -2.25 -15.38 -9.06
CA ALA A 49 -2.57 -16.79 -8.83
C ALA A 49 -3.09 -17.46 -10.10
N ASP A 50 -3.97 -16.79 -10.85
CA ASP A 50 -4.50 -17.29 -12.13
C ASP A 50 -3.38 -17.50 -13.15
N LEU A 51 -2.52 -16.48 -13.36
CA LEU A 51 -1.39 -16.57 -14.29
C LEU A 51 -0.42 -17.68 -13.90
N LEU A 52 -0.06 -17.78 -12.62
CA LEU A 52 0.89 -18.79 -12.13
C LEU A 52 0.35 -20.22 -12.22
N ALA A 53 -0.97 -20.41 -12.33
CA ALA A 53 -1.58 -21.71 -12.59
C ALA A 53 -1.48 -22.14 -14.07
N GLU A 54 -1.16 -21.21 -14.99
CA GLU A 54 -1.02 -21.52 -16.41
C GLU A 54 0.29 -22.26 -16.72
N GLN A 55 0.21 -23.33 -17.52
CA GLN A 55 1.36 -24.17 -17.88
C GLN A 55 2.39 -23.48 -18.80
N ARG A 56 2.09 -22.31 -19.36
CA ARG A 56 2.88 -21.65 -20.41
C ARG A 56 3.14 -20.16 -20.17
N LEU A 57 3.40 -19.78 -18.92
CA LEU A 57 3.89 -18.43 -18.60
C LEU A 57 5.26 -18.17 -19.27
N THR A 58 5.35 -17.08 -20.03
CA THR A 58 6.60 -16.63 -20.62
C THR A 58 7.48 -15.92 -19.59
N ASN A 59 8.79 -15.85 -19.86
CA ASN A 59 9.73 -15.11 -19.01
C ASN A 59 9.40 -13.60 -18.94
N GLU A 60 8.81 -13.04 -19.99
CA GLU A 60 8.43 -11.62 -20.03
C GLU A 60 7.22 -11.34 -19.12
N GLU A 61 6.20 -12.19 -19.18
CA GLU A 61 5.03 -12.12 -18.29
C GLU A 61 5.45 -12.32 -16.83
N LEU A 62 6.36 -13.26 -16.55
CA LEU A 62 6.88 -13.47 -15.19
C LEU A 62 7.63 -12.24 -14.66
N ARG A 63 8.50 -11.61 -15.48
CA ARG A 63 9.19 -10.36 -15.09
C ARG A 63 8.21 -9.22 -14.87
N TYR A 64 7.19 -9.10 -15.72
CA TYR A 64 6.14 -8.10 -15.57
C TYR A 64 5.37 -8.32 -14.26
N LEU A 65 4.93 -9.55 -13.99
CA LEU A 65 4.21 -9.92 -12.78
C LEU A 65 5.03 -9.63 -11.53
N ALA A 66 6.30 -10.03 -11.50
CA ALA A 66 7.22 -9.78 -10.39
C ALA A 66 7.38 -8.27 -10.10
N ARG A 67 7.47 -7.45 -11.16
CA ARG A 67 7.54 -5.99 -11.01
C ARG A 67 6.25 -5.42 -10.42
N ARG A 68 5.08 -5.82 -10.93
CA ARG A 68 3.78 -5.35 -10.41
C ARG A 68 3.58 -5.74 -8.95
N LEU A 69 3.95 -6.98 -8.59
CA LEU A 69 3.89 -7.45 -7.20
C LEU A 69 4.83 -6.66 -6.29
N SER A 70 6.04 -6.34 -6.76
CA SER A 70 7.01 -5.54 -5.99
C SER A 70 6.52 -4.10 -5.75
N GLU A 71 5.92 -3.48 -6.76
CA GLU A 71 5.28 -2.16 -6.64
C GLU A 71 4.13 -2.20 -5.63
N SER A 72 3.23 -3.17 -5.76
CA SER A 72 2.10 -3.33 -4.84
C SER A 72 2.53 -3.63 -3.41
N LEU A 73 3.56 -4.46 -3.20
CA LEU A 73 4.10 -4.77 -1.88
C LEU A 73 4.71 -3.53 -1.21
N THR A 74 5.29 -2.62 -1.98
CA THR A 74 5.81 -1.34 -1.46
C THR A 74 4.67 -0.48 -0.90
N ASP A 75 3.55 -0.41 -1.62
CA ASP A 75 2.36 0.31 -1.16
C ASP A 75 1.76 -0.36 0.10
N VAL A 76 1.58 -1.68 0.08
CA VAL A 76 1.04 -2.43 1.23
C VAL A 76 1.90 -2.26 2.47
N ARG A 77 3.23 -2.33 2.32
CA ARG A 77 4.18 -2.09 3.42
C ARG A 77 3.99 -0.69 4.00
N ARG A 78 3.84 0.34 3.15
CA ARG A 78 3.59 1.72 3.60
C ARG A 78 2.29 1.83 4.39
N VAL A 79 1.22 1.17 3.94
CA VAL A 79 -0.06 1.10 4.67
C VAL A 79 0.12 0.43 6.03
N ALA A 80 0.87 -0.67 6.09
CA ALA A 80 1.14 -1.39 7.33
C ALA A 80 1.96 -0.53 8.32
N GLU A 81 3.01 0.15 7.87
CA GLU A 81 3.80 1.09 8.69
C GLU A 81 2.92 2.24 9.23
N SER A 82 2.12 2.85 8.34
CA SER A 82 1.16 3.91 8.67
C SER A 82 0.17 3.47 9.75
N ARG A 83 -0.45 2.28 9.60
CA ARG A 83 -1.41 1.73 10.56
C ARG A 83 -0.76 1.32 11.86
N GLY A 84 0.41 0.66 11.80
CA GLY A 84 1.16 0.23 12.98
C GLY A 84 1.56 1.40 13.89
N ALA A 85 1.98 2.53 13.31
CA ALA A 85 2.30 3.73 14.07
C ALA A 85 1.10 4.36 14.79
N ARG A 86 -0.15 4.00 14.43
CA ARG A 86 -1.37 4.48 15.09
C ARG A 86 -1.86 3.57 16.22
N ILE A 87 -1.30 2.37 16.36
CA ILE A 87 -1.65 1.46 17.44
C ILE A 87 -0.91 1.95 18.68
N VAL A 88 -1.65 2.45 19.68
CA VAL A 88 -1.08 2.76 20.99
C VAL A 88 -0.60 1.44 21.60
N ARG A 89 0.70 1.32 21.92
CA ARG A 89 1.20 0.23 22.77
C ARG A 89 0.63 0.49 24.17
N ASN A 90 -0.46 -0.21 24.52
CA ASN A 90 -0.83 -0.33 25.92
C ASN A 90 0.24 -1.21 26.57
N GLU A 91 1.13 -0.59 27.36
CA GLU A 91 1.95 -1.26 28.37
C GLU A 91 1.18 -1.33 29.69
#